data_AF-A0A644YFD2-F1
#
_entry.id   AF-A0A644YFD2-F1
#
_cell.length_a   1.000
_cell.length_b   1.000
_cell.length_c   1.000
_cell.angle_alpha   90.00
_cell.angle_beta   90.00
_cell.angle_gamma   90.00
#
_symmetry.space_group_name_H-M   'P 1'
#
loop_
_entity.id
_entity.type
_entity.pdbx_description
1 polymer ?
#
loop_
_entity_poly.entity_id
_entity_poly.type
_entity_poly.pdbx_seq_one_letter_code
_entity_poly.pdbx_strand_id
1 'polypeptide(L)' 'MMIFGILGTLLIMYLLFRTDMFGRKDDSFRKGTDEALEALSKRYAQGTLSREEYLSMKEDISN' A
#
# COMPACT_ATOMS: atom_id res chain seq x y z
N MET A 1 -21.11 -28.18 30.24
CA MET A 1 -21.29 -26.76 30.60
C MET A 1 -20.05 -25.87 30.36
N MET A 2 -18.84 -26.40 30.20
CA MET A 2 -17.63 -25.59 29.89
C MET A 2 -17.36 -25.38 28.38
N ILE A 3 -17.91 -26.24 27.51
CA ILE A 3 -17.67 -26.20 26.06
C ILE A 3 -18.28 -24.95 25.39
N PHE A 4 -19.42 -24.47 25.88
CA PHE A 4 -20.06 -23.26 25.35
C PHE A 4 -19.23 -21.99 25.59
N GLY A 5 -18.50 -21.92 26.70
CA GLY A 5 -17.58 -20.81 26.98
C GLY A 5 -16.40 -20.80 26.01
N ILE A 6 -15.83 -21.98 25.72
CA ILE A 6 -14.70 -22.14 24.80
C ILE A 6 -15.09 -21.82 23.35
N LEU A 7 -16.27 -22.27 22.92
CA LEU A 7 -16.81 -21.95 21.60
C LEU A 7 -17.07 -20.44 21.44
N GLY A 8 -17.58 -19.79 22.49
CA GLY A 8 -17.80 -18.35 22.52
C GLY A 8 -16.49 -17.54 22.40
N THR A 9 -15.46 -17.92 23.16
CA THR A 9 -14.15 -17.25 23.08
C THR A 9 -13.46 -17.46 21.74
N LEU A 10 -13.54 -18.65 21.15
CA LEU A 10 -13.01 -18.90 19.80
C LEU A 10 -13.75 -18.08 18.73
N LEU A 11 -15.07 -17.92 18.85
CA LEU A 11 -15.87 -17.10 17.92
C LEU A 11 -15.48 -15.62 18.01
N ILE A 12 -15.32 -15.10 19.23
CA ILE A 12 -14.89 -13.71 19.46
C ILE A 12 -13.48 -13.50 18.92
N MET A 13 -12.54 -14.42 19.19
CA MET A 13 -11.18 -14.34 18.66
C MET A 13 -11.17 -14.38 17.12
N TYR A 14 -11.99 -15.23 16.51
CA TYR A 14 -12.15 -15.28 15.06
C TYR A 14 -12.71 -13.98 14.48
N LEU A 15 -13.70 -13.37 15.14
CA LEU A 15 -14.26 -12.08 14.73
C LEU A 15 -13.25 -10.94 14.85
N LEU A 16 -12.44 -10.92 15.91
CA LEU A 16 -11.36 -9.95 16.06
C LEU A 16 -10.31 -10.12 14.95
N PHE A 17 -9.85 -11.36 14.70
CA PHE A 17 -8.88 -11.64 13.65
C PHE A 17 -9.42 -11.33 12.24
N ARG A 18 -10.72 -11.54 12.00
CA ARG A 18 -11.37 -11.19 10.72
C ARG A 18 -11.58 -9.68 10.57
N THR A 19 -11.85 -8.98 11.67
CA THR A 19 -12.04 -7.52 11.66
C THR A 19 -10.70 -6.78 11.50
N ASP A 20 -9.59 -7.41 11.90
CA ASP A 20 -8.23 -6.92 11.62
C ASP A 20 -7.87 -6.91 10.11
N MET A 21 -8.73 -7.43 9.22
CA MET A 21 -8.61 -7.18 7.77
C MET A 21 -8.90 -5.73 7.36
N PHE A 22 -9.19 -4.84 8.30
CA PHE A 22 -9.19 -3.38 8.08
C PHE A 22 -7.86 -2.70 8.48
N GLY A 23 -6.79 -3.46 8.64
CA GLY A 23 -5.46 -2.97 8.98
C GLY A 23 -4.46 -2.92 7.83
N ARG A 24 -4.80 -2.33 6.67
CA ARG A 24 -3.79 -1.87 5.69
C ARG A 24 -4.15 -0.52 5.09
N LYS A 25 -4.06 0.49 5.95
CA LYS A 25 -4.08 1.91 5.57
C LYS A 25 -2.64 2.36 5.27
N ASP A 26 -1.98 1.72 4.30
CA ASP A 26 -0.62 2.11 3.86
C ASP A 26 -0.31 1.72 2.40
N ASP A 27 -0.99 0.73 1.82
CA ASP A 27 -0.75 0.33 0.42
C ASP A 27 -1.28 1.34 -0.62
N SER A 28 -2.21 2.24 -0.26
CA SER A 28 -2.71 3.27 -1.18
C SER A 28 -1.67 4.34 -1.49
N PHE A 29 -0.79 4.66 -0.53
CA PHE A 29 0.27 5.64 -0.75
C PHE A 29 1.34 5.06 -1.70
N ARG A 30 1.82 3.84 -1.41
CA ARG A 30 2.77 3.14 -2.29
C ARG A 30 2.25 2.93 -3.71
N LYS A 31 0.98 2.56 -3.86
CA LYS A 31 0.38 2.39 -5.19
C LYS A 31 0.33 3.71 -5.98
N GLY A 32 0.04 4.84 -5.33
CA GLY A 32 0.08 6.15 -5.97
C GLY A 32 1.50 6.58 -6.36
N THR A 33 2.49 6.28 -5.52
CA THR A 33 3.91 6.55 -5.80
C THR A 33 4.42 5.73 -6.99
N ASP A 34 4.08 4.44 -7.05
CA ASP A 34 4.48 3.55 -8.15
C ASP A 34 3.88 4.01 -9.49
N GLU A 35 2.60 4.39 -9.52
CA GLU A 35 1.94 4.94 -10.72
C GLU A 35 2.56 6.27 -11.18
N ALA A 36 2.96 7.15 -10.24
CA ALA A 36 3.61 8.41 -10.55
C ALA A 36 5.02 8.22 -11.14
N LEU A 37 5.80 7.28 -10.60
CA LEU A 37 7.12 6.92 -11.13
C LEU A 37 7.03 6.31 -12.53
N GLU A 38 6.02 5.48 -12.78
CA GLU A 38 5.80 4.87 -14.09
C GLU A 38 5.47 5.93 -15.14
N ALA A 39 4.58 6.88 -14.82
CA ALA A 39 4.26 8.01 -15.69
C ALA A 39 5.49 8.90 -15.98
N LEU A 40 6.35 9.13 -14.99
CA LEU A 40 7.60 9.87 -15.14
C LEU A 40 8.58 9.16 -16.08
N SER A 41 8.77 7.85 -15.89
CA SER A 41 9.65 7.02 -16.72
C SER A 41 9.22 7.00 -18.18
N LYS A 42 7.91 6.99 -18.42
CA LYS A 42 7.32 7.01 -19.76
C LYS A 42 7.63 8.32 -20.50
N ARG A 43 7.56 9.45 -19.80
CA ARG A 43 7.90 10.78 -20.38
C ARG A 43 9.39 10.91 -20.66
N TYR A 44 10.24 10.36 -19.81
CA TYR A 44 11.68 10.28 -20.08
C TYR A 44 11.99 9.43 -21.31
N ALA A 45 11.35 8.26 -21.45
CA ALA A 45 11.51 7.39 -22.62
C ALA A 45 10.98 8.03 -23.92
N GLN A 46 10.00 8.93 -23.83
CA GLN A 46 9.51 9.74 -24.95
C GLN A 46 10.45 10.90 -25.33
N GLY A 47 11.53 11.13 -24.56
CA GLY A 47 12.47 12.23 -24.79
C GLY A 47 11.93 13.60 -24.41
N THR A 48 10.81 13.65 -23.68
CA THR A 48 10.16 14.90 -23.24
C THR A 48 10.78 15.49 -21.97
N LEU A 49 11.64 14.72 -21.28
CA LEU A 49 12.40 15.17 -20.11
C LEU A 49 13.89 14.94 -20.30
N SER A 50 14.71 15.86 -19.79
CA SER A 50 16.14 15.63 -19.63
C SER A 50 16.43 14.64 -18.50
N ARG A 51 17.61 14.01 -18.53
CA ARG A 51 18.06 13.07 -17.49
C ARG A 51 18.12 13.71 -16.11
N GLU A 52 18.47 15.00 -16.04
CA GLU A 52 18.56 15.75 -14.78
C GLU A 52 17.18 16.04 -14.19
N GLU A 53 16.21 16.41 -15.02
CA GLU A 53 14.82 16.63 -14.62
C GLU A 53 14.15 15.32 -14.17
N TYR A 54 14.46 14.21 -14.85
CA TYR A 54 13.96 12.90 -14.44
C TYR A 54 14.50 12.48 -13.06
N LEU A 55 15.79 12.69 -12.79
CA LEU A 55 16.41 12.31 -11.53
C LEU A 55 15.88 13.14 -10.35
N SER A 56 15.75 14.46 -10.52
CA SER A 56 15.20 15.35 -9.49
C SER A 56 13.74 15.01 -9.15
N MET A 57 12.88 14.84 -10.16
CA MET A 57 11.48 14.47 -9.93
C MET A 57 11.32 13.07 -9.34
N LYS A 58 12.20 12.12 -9.69
CA LYS A 58 12.20 10.79 -9.08
C LYS A 58 12.55 10.84 -7.59
N GLU A 59 13.48 11.71 -7.21
CA GLU A 59 13.89 11.90 -5.82
C GLU A 59 12.75 12.52 -4.99
N ASP A 60 12.05 13.52 -5.53
CA ASP A 60 10.87 14.13 -4.90
C ASP A 60 9.69 13.15 -4.71
N ILE A 61 9.48 12.22 -5.64
CA ILE A 61 8.39 11.22 -5.56
C ILE A 61 8.74 10.08 -4.59
N SER A 62 10.03 9.78 -4.43
CA SER A 62 10.52 8.67 -3.58
C SER A 62 10.71 9.07 -2.11
N ASN A 63 10.62 10.35 -1.78
CA ASN A 63 10.82 10.93 -0.44
C ASN A 63 9.47 11.27 0.21
#